data_AF-S4WA61-F1
#
_entry.id   AF-S4WA61-F1
#
_cell.length_a   1.000
_cell.length_b   1.000
_cell.length_c   1.000
_cell.angle_alpha   90.00
_cell.angle_beta   90.00
_cell.angle_gamma   90.00
#
_symmetry.space_group_name_H-M   'P 1'
#
loop_
_entity.id
_entity.type
_entity.pdbx_description
1 polymer ?
#
loop_
_entity_poly.entity_id
_entity_poly.type
_entity_poly.pdbx_seq_one_letter_code
_entity_poly.pdbx_strand_id
1 'polypeptide(L)'
;TLKGFAFTQNGWVQSYGSRYVRPPIIVGDVSRPSPMTVKESKYAQSVSPKPMKGMLTGPVTILRWSFPRNDVSQKVQAQQLAFALRDEVNDLEAAGVTVIQVDEPAIREGLPLREGEERSAYVQWAPESFRIATSGVKDSTQIHSHFCYSDLDPAHIK
;
A
#
# COMPACT_ATOMS: atom_id res chain seq x y z
N THR A 1 -3.72 -7.51 11.69
CA THR A 1 -2.34 -6.98 11.65
C THR A 1 -1.50 -7.89 10.78
N LEU A 2 -0.69 -7.33 9.88
CA LEU A 2 0.24 -8.10 9.05
C LEU A 2 1.30 -8.78 9.92
N LYS A 3 1.67 -10.02 9.59
CA LYS A 3 2.90 -10.63 10.11
C LYS A 3 4.12 -9.93 9.51
N GLY A 4 5.27 -10.04 10.17
CA GLY A 4 6.51 -9.39 9.72
C GLY A 4 6.66 -7.94 10.15
N PHE A 5 5.71 -7.39 10.92
CA PHE A 5 5.74 -6.03 11.45
C PHE A 5 5.96 -5.98 12.97
N ALA A 6 6.69 -4.96 13.41
CA ALA A 6 6.80 -4.53 14.80
C ALA A 6 6.42 -3.05 14.93
N PHE A 7 5.97 -2.64 16.12
CA PHE A 7 5.51 -1.27 16.38
C PHE A 7 6.15 -0.75 17.67
N THR A 8 6.62 0.50 17.64
CA THR A 8 7.20 1.15 18.81
C THR A 8 6.11 1.83 19.65
N GLN A 9 6.39 2.10 20.92
CA GLN A 9 5.53 2.98 21.75
C GLN A 9 5.95 4.45 21.62
N ASN A 10 7.25 4.74 21.72
CA ASN A 10 7.81 6.10 21.76
C ASN A 10 8.76 6.45 20.59
N GLY A 11 8.79 5.65 19.51
CA GLY A 11 9.67 5.86 18.36
C GLY A 11 9.16 6.93 17.38
N TRP A 12 8.98 8.15 17.86
CA TRP A 12 8.46 9.27 17.07
C TRP A 12 9.53 9.87 16.14
N VAL A 13 9.11 10.19 14.91
CA VAL A 13 9.92 10.89 13.91
C VAL A 13 9.14 12.11 13.45
N GLN A 14 9.79 13.28 13.42
CA GLN A 14 9.18 14.49 12.92
C GLN A 14 8.95 14.37 11.41
N SER A 15 7.74 14.67 10.94
CA SER A 15 7.41 14.71 9.52
C SER A 15 7.49 16.16 9.00
N TYR A 16 6.76 17.09 9.61
CA TYR A 16 6.83 18.52 9.32
C TYR A 16 6.24 19.35 10.47
N GLY A 17 6.74 20.57 10.68
CA GLY A 17 6.22 21.47 11.72
C GLY A 17 6.17 20.78 13.09
N SER A 18 4.98 20.70 13.69
CA SER A 18 4.74 19.98 14.96
C SER A 18 4.11 18.59 14.77
N ARG A 19 4.06 18.06 13.54
CA ARG A 19 3.47 16.77 13.21
C ARG A 19 4.54 15.69 13.18
N TYR A 20 4.29 14.64 13.95
CA TYR A 20 5.15 13.48 14.10
C TYR A 20 4.41 12.24 13.62
N VAL A 21 5.18 11.28 13.12
CA VAL A 21 4.72 9.94 12.81
C VAL A 21 5.47 8.95 13.68
N ARG A 22 4.93 7.74 13.81
CA ARG A 22 5.59 6.62 14.48
C ARG A 22 5.65 5.46 13.49
N PRO A 23 6.65 5.46 12.60
CA PRO A 23 6.75 4.45 11.54
C PRO A 23 6.82 3.04 12.15
N PRO A 24 6.07 2.07 11.63
CA PRO A 24 6.25 0.69 12.02
C PRO A 24 7.56 0.15 11.44
N ILE A 25 8.00 -1.02 11.89
CA ILE A 25 9.27 -1.63 11.50
C ILE A 25 8.97 -2.97 10.83
N ILE A 26 9.49 -3.16 9.62
CA ILE A 26 9.44 -4.47 8.94
C ILE A 26 10.61 -5.28 9.47
N VAL A 27 10.33 -6.41 10.11
CA VAL A 27 11.32 -7.24 10.82
C VAL A 27 11.40 -8.67 10.29
N GLY A 28 10.53 -9.04 9.34
CA GLY A 28 10.44 -10.39 8.81
C GLY A 28 9.60 -10.45 7.55
N ASP A 29 9.31 -11.67 7.08
CA ASP A 29 8.48 -11.87 5.90
C ASP A 29 7.03 -11.48 6.17
N VAL A 30 6.46 -10.72 5.22
CA VAL A 30 5.14 -10.13 5.36
C VAL A 30 4.08 -11.09 4.84
N SER A 31 3.03 -11.30 5.64
CA SER A 31 1.82 -12.02 5.24
C SER A 31 0.59 -11.51 5.98
N ARG A 32 -0.58 -11.68 5.36
CA ARG A 32 -1.87 -11.30 5.92
C ARG A 32 -2.59 -12.53 6.49
N PRO A 33 -2.63 -12.74 7.83
CA PRO A 33 -3.23 -13.94 8.40
C PRO A 33 -4.77 -13.90 8.44
N SER A 34 -5.38 -12.72 8.33
CA SER A 34 -6.83 -12.53 8.43
C SER A 34 -7.26 -11.23 7.74
N PRO A 35 -8.56 -11.10 7.38
CA PRO A 35 -9.15 -9.84 6.95
C PRO A 35 -8.86 -8.67 7.88
N MET A 36 -8.63 -7.50 7.29
CA MET A 36 -8.24 -6.28 8.00
C MET A 36 -9.35 -5.22 8.02
N THR A 37 -9.98 -4.95 6.88
CA THR A 37 -10.97 -3.87 6.71
C THR A 37 -12.32 -4.37 6.21
N VAL A 38 -12.42 -5.63 5.81
CA VAL A 38 -13.65 -6.25 5.27
C VAL A 38 -14.86 -6.06 6.17
N LYS A 39 -14.70 -6.22 7.50
CA LYS A 39 -15.81 -6.12 8.45
C LYS A 39 -16.43 -4.71 8.43
N GLU A 40 -15.59 -3.69 8.54
CA GLU A 40 -16.00 -2.30 8.58
C GLU A 40 -16.53 -1.84 7.22
N SER A 41 -15.84 -2.20 6.13
CA SER A 41 -16.27 -1.85 4.77
C SER A 41 -17.60 -2.51 4.40
N LYS A 42 -17.80 -3.79 4.75
CA LYS A 42 -19.09 -4.48 4.53
C LYS A 42 -20.23 -3.81 5.30
N TYR A 43 -19.99 -3.46 6.57
CA TYR A 43 -20.99 -2.74 7.36
C TYR A 43 -21.31 -1.36 6.74
N ALA A 44 -20.29 -0.58 6.37
CA ALA A 44 -20.48 0.73 5.76
C ALA A 44 -21.27 0.67 4.45
N GLN A 45 -21.01 -0.35 3.60
CA GLN A 45 -21.79 -0.58 2.39
C GLN A 45 -23.25 -0.99 2.71
N SER A 46 -23.51 -1.68 3.81
CA SER A 46 -24.86 -2.15 4.16
C SER A 46 -25.83 -1.04 4.61
N VAL A 47 -25.30 0.08 5.10
CA VAL A 47 -26.11 1.20 5.63
C VAL A 47 -26.39 2.29 4.60
N SER A 48 -25.95 2.11 3.35
CA SER A 48 -26.22 3.06 2.26
C SER A 48 -26.45 2.33 0.94
N PRO A 49 -27.44 2.74 0.13
CA PRO A 49 -27.58 2.23 -1.23
C PRO A 49 -26.53 2.81 -2.19
N LYS A 50 -25.74 3.81 -1.77
CA LYS A 50 -24.67 4.39 -2.58
C LYS A 50 -23.44 3.48 -2.58
N PRO A 51 -22.65 3.45 -3.68
CA PRO A 51 -21.37 2.76 -3.69
C PRO A 51 -20.44 3.32 -2.61
N MET A 52 -19.87 2.44 -1.80
CA MET A 52 -18.96 2.76 -0.71
C MET A 52 -17.55 2.25 -1.05
N LYS A 53 -16.52 3.07 -0.78
CA LYS A 53 -15.14 2.73 -1.10
C LYS A 53 -14.50 1.87 0.00
N GLY A 54 -14.01 0.69 -0.35
CA GLY A 54 -13.00 0.00 0.45
C GLY A 54 -11.70 0.81 0.43
N MET A 55 -11.02 0.96 1.56
CA MET A 55 -9.82 1.78 1.68
C MET A 55 -8.63 0.93 2.11
N LEU A 56 -7.54 1.01 1.34
CA LEU A 56 -6.27 0.36 1.64
C LEU A 56 -5.12 1.32 1.33
N THR A 57 -3.98 1.09 1.99
CA THR A 57 -2.71 1.73 1.65
C THR A 57 -1.92 0.79 0.74
N GLY A 58 -1.36 1.31 -0.34
CA GLY A 58 -0.60 0.54 -1.32
C GLY A 58 0.74 0.03 -0.78
N PRO A 59 1.30 -1.02 -1.42
CA PRO A 59 2.51 -1.68 -0.94
C PRO A 59 3.74 -0.78 -0.89
N VAL A 60 3.89 0.16 -1.83
CA VAL A 60 5.04 1.08 -1.84
C VAL A 60 4.93 2.06 -0.70
N THR A 61 3.74 2.62 -0.45
CA THR A 61 3.51 3.54 0.67
C THR A 61 3.70 2.87 2.02
N ILE A 62 3.19 1.65 2.21
CA ILE A 62 3.46 0.89 3.43
C ILE A 62 4.97 0.70 3.62
N LEU A 63 5.70 0.35 2.56
CA LEU A 63 7.15 0.20 2.62
C LEU A 63 7.87 1.52 2.97
N ARG A 64 7.50 2.64 2.32
CA ARG A 64 8.18 3.93 2.46
C ARG A 64 7.95 4.59 3.81
N TRP A 65 6.75 4.44 4.37
CA TRP A 65 6.42 5.00 5.68
C TRP A 65 6.63 4.00 6.83
N SER A 66 7.35 2.92 6.56
CA SER A 66 7.90 2.01 7.56
C SER A 66 9.42 2.17 7.62
N PHE A 67 10.04 1.67 8.69
CA PHE A 67 11.45 1.33 8.68
C PHE A 67 11.62 -0.04 7.99
N PRO A 68 12.20 -0.11 6.77
CA PRO A 68 12.39 -1.36 6.07
C PRO A 68 13.50 -2.19 6.72
N ARG A 69 13.44 -3.51 6.54
CA ARG A 69 14.58 -4.39 6.87
C ARG A 69 15.68 -4.23 5.82
N ASN A 70 16.93 -4.46 6.22
CA ASN A 70 18.13 -4.19 5.43
C ASN A 70 18.80 -5.46 4.88
N ASP A 71 18.28 -6.63 5.18
CA ASP A 71 18.80 -7.94 4.78
C ASP A 71 18.17 -8.48 3.49
N VAL A 72 17.05 -7.89 3.03
CA VAL A 72 16.44 -8.20 1.72
C VAL A 72 16.10 -6.91 0.97
N SER A 73 16.04 -6.99 -0.37
CA SER A 73 15.78 -5.81 -1.20
C SER A 73 14.40 -5.21 -0.95
N GLN A 74 14.29 -3.90 -1.17
CA GLN A 74 13.02 -3.18 -1.09
C GLN A 74 11.98 -3.70 -2.09
N LYS A 75 12.41 -4.17 -3.26
CA LYS A 75 11.55 -4.86 -4.24
C LYS A 75 10.89 -6.09 -3.63
N VAL A 76 11.66 -6.95 -2.95
CA VAL A 76 11.12 -8.16 -2.32
C VAL A 76 10.11 -7.81 -1.24
N GLN A 77 10.40 -6.80 -0.40
CA GLN A 77 9.48 -6.33 0.64
C GLN A 77 8.17 -5.78 0.04
N ALA A 78 8.26 -4.96 -1.02
CA ALA A 78 7.10 -4.42 -1.73
C ALA A 78 6.23 -5.52 -2.36
N GLN A 79 6.85 -6.58 -2.93
CA GLN A 79 6.11 -7.71 -3.48
C GLN A 79 5.40 -8.53 -2.40
N GLN A 80 6.04 -8.80 -1.25
CA GLN A 80 5.37 -9.47 -0.13
C GLN A 80 4.16 -8.67 0.37
N LEU A 81 4.32 -7.34 0.50
CA LEU A 81 3.23 -6.43 0.83
C LEU A 81 2.11 -6.47 -0.23
N ALA A 82 2.47 -6.48 -1.51
CA ALA A 82 1.51 -6.52 -2.60
C ALA A 82 0.66 -7.80 -2.58
N PHE A 83 1.27 -8.97 -2.36
CA PHE A 83 0.52 -10.23 -2.24
C PHE A 83 -0.39 -10.23 -0.99
N ALA A 84 0.11 -9.74 0.15
CA ALA A 84 -0.71 -9.61 1.35
C ALA A 84 -1.92 -8.67 1.14
N LEU A 85 -1.74 -7.58 0.38
CA LEU A 85 -2.82 -6.65 0.03
C LEU A 85 -3.76 -7.20 -1.03
N ARG A 86 -3.28 -8.01 -1.97
CA ARG A 86 -4.11 -8.69 -2.98
C ARG A 86 -5.19 -9.54 -2.32
N ASP A 87 -4.83 -10.26 -1.27
CA ASP A 87 -5.79 -11.07 -0.52
C ASP A 87 -6.88 -10.19 0.13
N GLU A 88 -6.53 -9.01 0.63
CA GLU A 88 -7.50 -8.06 1.20
C GLU A 88 -8.40 -7.44 0.13
N VAL A 89 -7.84 -7.07 -1.03
CA VAL A 89 -8.60 -6.55 -2.18
C VAL A 89 -9.62 -7.59 -2.66
N ASN A 90 -9.20 -8.85 -2.79
CA ASN A 90 -10.07 -9.95 -3.18
C ASN A 90 -11.17 -10.21 -2.14
N ASP A 91 -10.83 -10.17 -0.85
CA ASP A 91 -11.83 -10.36 0.22
C ASP A 91 -12.85 -9.21 0.28
N LEU A 92 -12.42 -7.97 0.02
CA LEU A 92 -13.32 -6.81 -0.11
C LEU A 92 -14.28 -6.99 -1.28
N GLU A 93 -13.78 -7.39 -2.46
CA GLU A 93 -14.62 -7.70 -3.62
C GLU A 93 -15.63 -8.81 -3.29
N ALA A 94 -15.16 -9.91 -2.68
CA ALA A 94 -16.00 -11.04 -2.30
C ALA A 94 -17.07 -10.66 -1.25
N ALA A 95 -16.79 -9.65 -0.42
CA ALA A 95 -17.74 -9.11 0.54
C ALA A 95 -18.76 -8.11 -0.06
N GLY A 96 -18.68 -7.83 -1.37
CA GLY A 96 -19.59 -6.95 -2.10
C GLY A 96 -19.12 -5.50 -2.19
N VAL A 97 -17.87 -5.20 -1.83
CA VAL A 97 -17.29 -3.86 -1.97
C VAL A 97 -16.65 -3.75 -3.36
N THR A 98 -17.41 -3.26 -4.34
CA THR A 98 -17.00 -3.22 -5.76
C THR A 98 -16.29 -1.94 -6.18
N VAL A 99 -16.09 -0.99 -5.26
CA VAL A 99 -15.23 0.18 -5.45
C VAL A 99 -14.16 0.12 -4.36
N ILE A 100 -12.89 -0.03 -4.75
CA ILE A 100 -11.78 -0.20 -3.82
C ILE A 100 -10.71 0.82 -4.16
N GLN A 101 -10.26 1.56 -3.16
CA GLN A 101 -9.23 2.56 -3.28
C GLN A 101 -7.95 2.07 -2.59
N VAL A 102 -6.84 2.08 -3.33
CA VAL A 102 -5.51 1.70 -2.85
C VAL A 102 -4.60 2.91 -3.01
N ASP A 103 -4.25 3.56 -1.91
CA ASP A 103 -3.55 4.84 -1.92
C ASP A 103 -2.03 4.66 -2.04
N GLU A 104 -1.39 5.37 -2.98
CA GLU A 104 0.07 5.34 -3.20
C GLU A 104 0.74 6.73 -3.14
N PRO A 105 0.51 7.54 -2.08
CA PRO A 105 1.09 8.87 -1.98
C PRO A 105 2.63 8.88 -1.95
N ALA A 106 3.27 7.84 -1.42
CA ALA A 106 4.72 7.78 -1.30
C ALA A 106 5.43 7.18 -2.53
N ILE A 107 4.71 6.92 -3.64
CA ILE A 107 5.32 6.32 -4.83
C ILE A 107 6.42 7.19 -5.43
N ARG A 108 6.32 8.52 -5.30
CA ARG A 108 7.36 9.45 -5.76
C ARG A 108 8.41 9.72 -4.69
N GLU A 109 8.02 9.71 -3.41
CA GLU A 109 8.93 9.83 -2.27
C GLU A 109 10.00 8.73 -2.31
N GLY A 110 9.60 7.52 -2.71
CA GLY A 110 10.49 6.37 -2.85
C GLY A 110 11.43 6.35 -4.05
N LEU A 111 11.33 7.31 -4.96
CA LEU A 111 12.14 7.36 -6.17
C LEU A 111 13.62 7.62 -5.82
N PRO A 112 14.58 6.79 -6.26
CA PRO A 112 16.00 7.02 -6.01
C PRO A 112 16.45 8.40 -6.49
N LEU A 113 17.34 9.04 -5.73
CA LEU A 113 17.73 10.44 -5.94
C LEU A 113 18.52 10.65 -7.24
N ARG A 114 19.29 9.65 -7.67
CA ARG A 114 20.13 9.71 -8.86
C ARG A 114 19.50 8.93 -9.99
N GLU A 115 19.72 9.42 -11.20
CA GLU A 115 19.49 8.61 -12.40
C GLU A 115 20.47 7.43 -12.44
N GLY A 116 20.05 6.35 -13.09
CA GLY A 116 20.82 5.11 -13.19
C GLY A 116 19.95 3.88 -12.95
N GLU A 117 20.64 2.73 -12.86
CA GLU A 117 20.01 1.41 -12.79
C GLU A 117 19.02 1.26 -11.62
N GLU A 118 19.34 1.82 -10.45
CA GLU A 118 18.46 1.75 -9.28
C GLU A 118 17.14 2.48 -9.51
N ARG A 119 17.18 3.69 -10.08
CA ARG A 119 15.98 4.46 -10.43
C ARG A 119 15.19 3.75 -11.52
N SER A 120 15.87 3.25 -12.56
CA SER A 120 15.24 2.47 -13.62
C SER A 120 14.57 1.20 -13.09
N ALA A 121 15.18 0.51 -12.14
CA ALA A 121 14.57 -0.64 -11.48
C ALA A 121 13.35 -0.22 -10.65
N TYR A 122 13.45 0.87 -9.88
CA TYR A 122 12.35 1.41 -9.07
C TYR A 122 11.09 1.67 -9.87
N VAL A 123 11.21 2.39 -10.99
CA VAL A 123 10.06 2.73 -11.83
C VAL A 123 9.41 1.50 -12.49
N GLN A 124 10.07 0.34 -12.48
CA GLN A 124 9.46 -0.92 -12.90
C GLN A 124 8.75 -1.62 -11.73
N TRP A 125 9.46 -1.88 -10.63
CA TRP A 125 8.91 -2.74 -9.57
C TRP A 125 7.88 -2.04 -8.67
N ALA A 126 7.93 -0.72 -8.53
CA ALA A 126 6.98 0.01 -7.69
C ALA A 126 5.55 -0.04 -8.29
N PRO A 127 5.32 0.34 -9.56
CA PRO A 127 4.01 0.15 -10.20
C PRO A 127 3.61 -1.34 -10.34
N GLU A 128 4.59 -2.23 -10.56
CA GLU A 128 4.33 -3.68 -10.59
C GLU A 128 3.73 -4.17 -9.26
N SER A 129 4.25 -3.71 -8.13
CA SER A 129 3.73 -4.07 -6.80
C SER A 129 2.30 -3.60 -6.61
N PHE A 130 1.96 -2.39 -7.05
CA PHE A 130 0.58 -1.90 -7.06
C PHE A 130 -0.34 -2.78 -7.92
N ARG A 131 0.11 -3.16 -9.12
CA ARG A 131 -0.64 -4.06 -10.02
C ARG A 131 -0.82 -5.45 -9.40
N ILE A 132 0.20 -6.03 -8.77
CA ILE A 132 0.07 -7.31 -8.06
C ILE A 132 -1.07 -7.27 -7.03
N ALA A 133 -1.18 -6.18 -6.27
CA ALA A 133 -2.24 -6.01 -5.28
C ALA A 133 -3.65 -5.85 -5.89
N THR A 134 -3.76 -5.40 -7.14
CA THR A 134 -5.04 -4.93 -7.71
C THR A 134 -5.50 -5.70 -8.95
N SER A 135 -4.67 -6.52 -9.59
CA SER A 135 -5.01 -7.27 -10.80
C SER A 135 -5.75 -8.59 -10.55
N GLY A 136 -6.21 -8.85 -9.32
CA GLY A 136 -7.01 -10.04 -8.97
C GLY A 136 -8.52 -9.88 -9.10
N VAL A 137 -8.99 -8.66 -9.35
CA VAL A 137 -10.41 -8.28 -9.34
C VAL A 137 -11.09 -8.51 -10.68
N LYS A 138 -12.42 -8.52 -10.67
CA LYS A 138 -13.25 -8.55 -11.88
C LYS A 138 -13.22 -7.20 -12.59
N ASP A 139 -13.48 -7.21 -13.89
CA ASP A 139 -13.60 -5.99 -14.71
C ASP A 139 -14.67 -5.00 -14.21
N SER A 140 -15.70 -5.52 -13.53
CA SER A 140 -16.76 -4.71 -12.92
C SER A 140 -16.32 -3.97 -11.65
N THR A 141 -15.19 -4.35 -11.05
CA THR A 141 -14.69 -3.77 -9.80
C THR A 141 -13.82 -2.57 -10.12
N GLN A 142 -14.19 -1.41 -9.55
CA GLN A 142 -13.51 -0.16 -9.83
C GLN A 142 -12.38 0.08 -8.83
N ILE A 143 -11.14 -0.02 -9.31
CA ILE A 143 -9.94 0.32 -8.54
C ILE A 143 -9.67 1.83 -8.66
N HIS A 144 -9.51 2.49 -7.52
CA HIS A 144 -9.07 3.88 -7.40
C HIS A 144 -7.68 3.92 -6.78
N SER A 145 -6.92 4.96 -7.08
CA SER A 145 -5.70 5.30 -6.34
C SER A 145 -5.64 6.78 -6.05
N HIS A 146 -4.82 7.14 -5.06
CA HIS A 146 -4.59 8.50 -4.64
C HIS A 146 -3.08 8.75 -4.53
N PHE A 147 -2.66 9.91 -5.04
CA PHE A 147 -1.30 10.42 -4.96
C PHE A 147 -1.36 11.84 -4.41
N CYS A 148 -0.42 12.23 -3.55
CA CYS A 148 -0.38 13.57 -2.99
C CYS A 148 1.05 14.05 -2.71
N TYR A 149 1.18 15.37 -2.56
CA TYR A 149 2.37 16.07 -2.06
C TYR A 149 3.70 15.59 -2.66
N SER A 150 3.76 15.52 -3.98
CA SER A 150 4.93 15.05 -4.73
C SER A 150 4.99 15.68 -6.12
N ASP A 151 6.20 15.86 -6.66
CA ASP A 151 6.42 16.17 -8.08
C ASP A 151 6.22 14.89 -8.91
N LEU A 152 4.96 14.58 -9.18
CA LEU A 152 4.51 13.36 -9.83
C LEU A 152 4.90 13.35 -11.31
N ASP A 153 5.42 12.21 -11.77
CA ASP A 153 5.62 11.93 -13.19
C ASP A 153 4.54 10.94 -13.67
N PRO A 154 3.63 11.35 -14.58
CA PRO A 154 2.59 10.48 -15.11
C PRO A 154 3.10 9.20 -15.79
N ALA A 155 4.35 9.18 -16.28
CA ALA A 155 4.95 8.01 -16.90
C ALA A 155 5.37 6.94 -15.88
N HIS A 156 5.68 7.34 -14.64
CA HIS A 156 6.12 6.42 -13.57
C HIS A 156 4.96 5.83 -12.76
N ILE A 157 3.72 6.23 -13.05
CA ILE A 157 2.52 5.87 -12.29
C ILE A 157 1.60 4.92 -13.09
N LYS A 158 1.83 4.78 -14.40
CA LYS A 158 1.09 3.84 -15.27
C LYS A 158 1.63 2.41 -15.14
#